data_AF-A0A3N9UZ24-F1
#
_entry.id   AF-A0A3N9UZ24-F1
#
_cell.length_a   1.000
_cell.length_b   1.000
_cell.length_c   1.000
_cell.angle_alpha   90.00
_cell.angle_beta   90.00
_cell.angle_gamma   90.00
#
_symmetry.space_group_name_H-M   'P 1'
#
loop_
_entity.id
_entity.type
_entity.pdbx_description
1 polymer ?
#
loop_
_entity_poly.entity_id
_entity_poly.type
_entity_poly.pdbx_seq_one_letter_code
_entity_poly.pdbx_strand_id
1 'polypeptide(L)' 'MKTLTIILTDGPYISEYAEMAAKVAKAALKQHHVNIFLYLDAVHIPKAGQSPSIFNNAGEMFR' A
#
# COMPACT_ATOMS: atom_id res chain seq x y z
N MET A 1 16.10 -10.51 13.00
CA MET A 1 14.91 -10.16 12.20
C MET A 1 15.23 -8.92 11.39
N LYS A 2 15.17 -8.96 10.05
CA LYS A 2 15.44 -7.78 9.20
C LYS A 2 14.14 -7.00 8.96
N THR A 3 14.27 -5.73 8.60
CA THR A 3 13.16 -4.84 8.28
C THR A 3 13.10 -4.57 6.78
N LEU A 4 11.94 -4.77 6.17
CA LEU A 4 11.63 -4.29 4.82
C LEU A 4 10.90 -2.95 4.94
N THR A 5 11.42 -1.90 4.30
CA THR A 5 10.70 -0.62 4.17
C THR A 5 10.26 -0.46 2.73
N ILE A 6 8.95 -0.27 2.53
CA ILE A 6 8.35 0.00 1.22
C ILE A 6 7.98 1.48 1.18
N ILE A 7 8.47 2.20 0.18
CA ILE A 7 8.14 3.60 -0.05
C ILE A 7 7.21 3.66 -1.27
N LEU A 8 6.03 4.26 -1.08
CA LEU A 8 5.10 4.54 -2.16
C LEU A 8 5.05 6.05 -2.39
N THR A 9 5.13 6.45 -3.65
CA THR A 9 5.07 7.85 -4.10
C THR A 9 3.80 8.16 -4.90
N ASP A 10 3.25 7.14 -5.54
CA ASP A 10 2.18 7.26 -6.50
C ASP A 10 0.81 7.20 -5.80
N GLY A 11 -0.11 8.05 -6.26
CA GLY A 11 -1.48 8.08 -5.75
C GLY A 11 -2.24 6.78 -5.98
N PRO A 12 -3.38 6.58 -5.29
CA PRO A 12 -4.21 5.42 -5.54
C PRO A 12 -4.72 5.42 -7.00
N TYR A 13 -4.77 4.25 -7.63
CA TYR A 13 -5.34 4.00 -8.96
C TYR A 13 -4.58 4.58 -10.17
N ILE A 14 -3.45 5.26 -9.98
CA ILE A 14 -2.61 5.70 -11.12
C ILE A 14 -1.67 4.59 -11.62
N SER A 15 -1.40 3.61 -10.76
CA SER A 15 -0.58 2.43 -11.03
C SER A 15 -0.96 1.28 -10.09
N GLU A 16 -0.48 0.07 -10.37
CA GLU A 16 -0.70 -1.10 -9.51
C GLU A 16 0.22 -1.15 -8.27
N TYR A 17 1.06 -0.12 -8.06
CA TYR A 17 2.11 -0.15 -7.04
C TYR A 17 1.56 -0.32 -5.62
N ALA A 18 0.43 0.29 -5.28
CA ALA A 18 -0.20 0.09 -3.98
C ALA A 18 -0.62 -1.37 -3.75
N GLU A 19 -1.20 -2.00 -4.77
CA GLU A 19 -1.65 -3.39 -4.70
C GLU A 19 -0.44 -4.36 -4.64
N MET A 20 0.58 -4.12 -5.46
CA MET A 20 1.82 -4.89 -5.43
C MET A 20 2.50 -4.76 -4.07
N ALA A 21 2.60 -3.55 -3.52
CA ALA A 21 3.19 -3.30 -2.21
C ALA A 21 2.42 -4.02 -1.09
N ALA A 22 1.08 -4.05 -1.13
CA ALA A 22 0.27 -4.82 -0.18
C ALA A 22 0.57 -6.32 -0.25
N LYS A 23 0.67 -6.89 -1.46
CA LYS A 23 1.03 -8.30 -1.67
C LYS A 23 2.43 -8.62 -1.13
N VAL A 24 3.41 -7.78 -1.43
CA VAL A 24 4.80 -7.91 -0.94
C VAL A 24 4.86 -7.79 0.58
N ALA A 25 4.21 -6.77 1.16
CA ALA A 25 4.15 -6.55 2.59
C ALA A 25 3.55 -7.75 3.32
N LYS A 26 2.41 -8.27 2.85
CA LYS A 26 1.74 -9.44 3.43
C LYS A 26 2.61 -10.70 3.39
N ALA A 27 3.38 -10.90 2.31
CA ALA A 27 4.32 -12.01 2.23
C ALA A 27 5.50 -11.84 3.20
N ALA A 28 6.08 -10.64 3.26
CA ALA A 28 7.24 -10.33 4.10
C ALA A 28 6.92 -10.34 5.61
N LEU A 29 5.72 -9.90 6.00
CA LEU A 29 5.26 -9.88 7.41
C LEU A 29 5.33 -11.26 8.09
N LYS A 30 5.36 -12.36 7.33
CA LYS A 30 5.50 -13.72 7.88
C LYS A 30 6.85 -13.96 8.56
N GLN A 31 7.90 -13.22 8.18
CA GLN A 31 9.27 -13.49 8.62
C GLN A 31 10.07 -12.22 8.95
N HIS A 32 9.57 -11.05 8.57
CA HIS A 32 10.25 -9.76 8.67
C HIS A 32 9.34 -8.69 9.25
N HIS A 33 9.95 -7.67 9.84
CA HIS A 33 9.23 -6.45 10.15
C HIS A 33 9.02 -5.66 8.86
N VAL A 34 7.84 -5.06 8.67
CA VAL A 34 7.51 -4.32 7.45
C VAL A 34 7.05 -2.91 7.82
N ASN A 35 7.72 -1.92 7.23
CA ASN A 35 7.33 -0.51 7.27
C ASN A 35 6.80 -0.11 5.91
N ILE A 36 5.74 0.69 5.90
CA ILE A 36 5.22 1.32 4.68
C ILE A 36 5.23 2.82 4.91
N PHE A 37 5.95 3.53 4.05
CA PHE A 37 6.04 4.99 4.08
C PHE A 37 5.35 5.54 2.84
N LEU A 38 4.33 6.36 3.06
CA LEU A 38 3.57 7.00 2.00
C LEU A 38 4.07 8.43 1.84
N TYR A 39 4.48 8.78 0.63
CA TYR A 39 5.02 10.10 0.31
C TYR A 39 4.39 10.61 -1.00
N LEU A 40 4.45 11.92 -1.24
CA LEU A 40 3.81 12.55 -2.40
C LEU A 40 2.33 12.16 -2.50
N ASP A 41 1.85 11.73 -3.66
CA ASP A 41 0.44 11.42 -3.91
C ASP A 41 -0.02 10.15 -3.20
N ALA A 42 0.91 9.26 -2.82
CA ALA A 42 0.60 8.02 -2.11
C ALA A 42 -0.05 8.24 -0.74
N VAL A 43 0.06 9.44 -0.16
CA VAL A 43 -0.63 9.79 1.10
C VAL A 43 -2.15 9.69 0.99
N HIS A 44 -2.70 9.69 -0.22
CA HIS A 44 -4.12 9.49 -0.48
C HIS A 44 -4.54 8.02 -0.52
N ILE A 45 -3.62 7.06 -0.55
CA ILE A 45 -3.93 5.62 -0.55
C ILE A 45 -4.81 5.21 0.64
N PRO A 46 -4.51 5.56 1.91
CA PRO A 46 -5.32 5.15 3.06
C PRO A 46 -6.57 6.02 3.28
N LYS A 47 -6.93 6.92 2.35
CA LYS A 47 -8.11 7.79 2.50
C LYS A 47 -9.37 6.95 2.69
N ALA A 48 -10.09 7.19 3.78
CA ALA A 48 -11.34 6.49 4.08
C ALA A 48 -12.45 6.82 3.07
N GLY A 49 -13.39 5.89 2.88
CA GLY A 49 -14.55 6.09 2.02
C GLY A 49 -14.27 6.01 0.52
N GLN A 50 -13.10 5.51 0.12
CA GLN A 50 -12.86 5.17 -1.29
C GLN A 50 -13.86 4.10 -1.74
N SER A 51 -14.46 4.30 -2.91
CA SER A 51 -15.43 3.38 -3.51
C SER A 51 -15.19 3.31 -5.03
N PRO A 52 -14.04 2.78 -5.47
CA PRO A 52 -13.76 2.60 -6.90
C PRO A 52 -14.78 1.67 -7.55
N SER A 53 -15.12 1.94 -8.82
CA SER A 53 -16.09 1.11 -9.57
C SER A 53 -15.49 -0.18 -10.12
N ILE A 54 -14.19 -0.19 -10.42
CA ILE A 54 -13.50 -1.29 -11.11
C ILE A 54 -12.39 -1.90 -10.24
N PHE A 55 -11.62 -1.05 -9.54
CA PHE A 55 -10.44 -1.48 -8.79
C PHE A 55 -10.77 -1.92 -7.36
N ASN A 56 -9.84 -2.64 -6.74
CA ASN A 56 -9.91 -2.92 -5.30
C ASN A 56 -9.87 -1.63 -4.49
N ASN A 57 -10.50 -1.60 -3.31
CA ASN A 57 -10.48 -0.44 -2.45
C ASN A 57 -9.07 -0.20 -1.86
N ALA A 58 -8.35 0.80 -2.37
CA ALA A 58 -6.99 1.13 -1.94
C ALA A 58 -6.95 1.60 -0.47
N GLY A 59 -8.04 2.21 0.01
CA GLY A 59 -8.21 2.66 1.39
C GLY A 59 -8.24 1.55 2.44
N GLU A 60 -8.41 0.30 2.00
CA GLU A 60 -8.46 -0.89 2.84
C GLU A 60 -7.21 -1.79 2.69
N MET A 61 -6.25 -1.44 1.82
CA MET A 61 -5.12 -2.34 1.48
C MET A 61 -4.09 -2.51 2.59
N PHE A 62 -3.95 -1.51 3.47
CA PHE A 62 -2.92 -1.47 4.52
C PHE A 62 -3.52 -1.38 5.93
N ARG A 63 -4.77 -1.84 6.10
CA ARG A 63 -5.42 -1.97 7.41
C ARG A 63 -5.21 -3.34 8.04
#